data_AF-A0A6I9ULK2-F1
#
_entry.id   AF-A0A6I9ULK2-F1
#
_cell.length_a   1.000
_cell.length_b   1.000
_cell.length_c   1.000
_cell.angle_alpha   90.00
_cell.angle_beta   90.00
_cell.angle_gamma   90.00
#
_symmetry.space_group_name_H-M   'P 1'
#
loop_
_entity.id
_entity.type
_entity.pdbx_description
1 polymer ?
#
loop_
_entity_poly.entity_id
_entity_poly.type
_entity_poly.pdbx_seq_one_letter_code
_entity_poly.pdbx_strand_id
1 'polypeptide(L)'
;MRVSEEICVPQEIDGSLERRKCKLQLRRLKQKTKMSVFSEYTDNVVYFLVTFFVADLFLRFYKALLENFKYKNHYLPEKRFWTILCRAYCYNPTTLVIFFCVIVVALVRIKFTERLHLIPPPIFFSYMPLWWLISLAQMGHSTIDNAMFIRGNHGLDSASSMAANFFHGYLKLTIPAHTNNTGIRDRINFYEQSHGVQFAIHRLVILVPSKLFIKSKFESPYLEKAEPLSEVRLNRAGVYRPYQNDVYRFRMPINNRFYYISLEGATPILTFFETLNFPATKTRQIDEMQREILLKFYKYLRQLIYNCPDTEEEIELIFYNDFKPNGEKQDIGEMLFNHFEKVILSKLSANTTKID
;
A
#
# COMPACT_ATOMS: atom_id res chain seq x y z
N MET A 1 73.27 -77.58 35.40
CA MET A 1 72.89 -76.15 35.44
C MET A 1 72.19 -75.79 34.14
N ARG A 2 70.85 -75.78 34.15
CA ARG A 2 70.02 -75.14 33.12
C ARG A 2 69.13 -74.16 33.88
N VAL A 3 69.27 -72.88 33.55
CA VAL A 3 68.43 -71.79 34.01
C VAL A 3 67.48 -71.47 32.85
N SER A 4 66.19 -71.56 33.10
CA SER A 4 65.10 -71.03 32.27
C SER A 4 63.97 -70.74 33.26
N GLU A 5 63.91 -69.55 33.84
CA GLU A 5 63.12 -68.39 33.37
C GLU A 5 61.64 -68.72 33.12
N GLU A 6 60.83 -68.56 34.17
CA GLU A 6 59.42 -68.21 34.04
C GLU A 6 59.23 -66.80 34.58
N ILE A 7 58.98 -65.87 33.64
CA ILE A 7 58.65 -64.48 33.90
C ILE A 7 57.15 -64.40 34.18
N CYS A 8 56.79 -64.02 35.39
CA CYS A 8 55.42 -63.66 35.75
C CYS A 8 55.19 -62.19 35.36
N VAL A 9 54.42 -61.95 34.30
CA VAL A 9 53.97 -60.61 33.89
C VAL A 9 52.64 -60.30 34.57
N PRO A 10 52.48 -59.19 35.31
CA PRO A 10 51.18 -58.79 35.85
C PRO A 10 50.26 -58.25 34.74
N GLN A 11 49.04 -58.77 34.67
CA GLN A 11 47.96 -58.24 33.83
C GLN A 11 47.51 -56.84 34.31
N GLU A 12 48.04 -55.80 33.69
CA GLU A 12 47.59 -54.41 33.82
C GLU A 12 46.85 -53.96 32.53
N ILE A 13 45.72 -54.58 32.17
CA ILE A 13 44.95 -54.19 30.96
C ILE A 13 43.46 -53.91 31.23
N ASP A 14 42.90 -54.30 32.37
CA ASP A 14 41.42 -54.31 32.53
C ASP A 14 40.79 -52.95 32.94
N GLY A 15 41.54 -52.08 33.62
CA GLY A 15 40.99 -50.80 34.13
C GLY A 15 40.74 -49.70 33.09
N SER A 16 41.38 -49.79 31.91
CA SER A 16 41.29 -48.78 30.84
C SER A 16 40.02 -48.93 29.99
N LEU A 17 39.61 -50.17 29.73
CA LEU A 17 38.44 -50.50 28.91
C LEU A 17 37.13 -50.21 29.65
N GLU A 18 37.07 -50.57 30.93
CA GLU A 18 35.98 -50.26 31.87
C GLU A 18 35.73 -48.75 31.98
N ARG A 19 36.78 -47.94 32.16
CA ARG A 19 36.67 -46.47 32.21
C ARG A 19 36.17 -45.87 30.88
N ARG A 20 36.55 -46.45 29.73
CA ARG A 20 36.04 -46.02 28.41
C ARG A 20 34.57 -46.38 28.22
N LYS A 21 34.14 -47.58 28.62
CA LYS A 21 32.74 -48.02 28.59
C LYS A 21 31.86 -47.14 29.49
N CYS A 22 32.30 -46.85 30.70
CA CYS A 22 31.60 -45.96 31.64
C CYS A 22 31.47 -44.54 31.09
N LYS A 23 32.54 -43.96 30.52
CA LYS A 23 32.49 -42.63 29.86
C LYS A 23 31.54 -42.61 28.64
N LEU A 24 31.49 -43.69 27.86
CA LEU A 24 30.56 -43.84 26.73
C LEU A 24 29.11 -43.97 27.18
N GLN A 25 28.82 -44.72 28.24
CA GLN A 25 27.49 -44.83 28.83
C GLN A 25 27.02 -43.49 29.41
N LEU A 26 27.90 -42.77 30.12
CA LEU A 26 27.60 -41.44 30.65
C LEU A 26 27.32 -40.42 29.53
N ARG A 27 28.06 -40.50 28.41
CA ARG A 27 27.80 -39.68 27.21
C ARG A 27 26.46 -40.03 26.57
N ARG A 28 26.13 -41.32 26.43
CA ARG A 28 24.83 -41.79 25.90
C ARG A 28 23.65 -41.37 26.79
N LEU A 29 23.80 -41.46 28.12
CA LEU A 29 22.79 -41.00 29.08
C LEU A 29 22.58 -39.49 28.99
N LYS A 30 23.66 -38.69 29.02
CA LYS A 30 23.58 -37.23 28.84
C LYS A 30 22.94 -36.86 27.49
N GLN A 31 23.23 -37.60 26.43
CA GLN A 31 22.65 -37.38 25.10
C GLN A 31 21.15 -37.74 25.07
N LYS A 32 20.75 -38.85 25.72
CA LYS A 32 19.35 -39.26 25.87
C LYS A 32 18.53 -38.25 26.68
N THR A 33 19.08 -37.73 27.78
CA THR A 33 18.43 -36.68 28.60
C THR A 33 18.34 -35.35 27.83
N LYS A 34 19.37 -34.96 27.07
CA LYS A 34 19.29 -33.76 26.22
C LYS A 34 18.23 -33.90 25.13
N MET A 35 18.13 -35.06 24.50
CA MET A 35 17.11 -35.34 23.49
C MET A 35 15.69 -35.36 24.08
N SER A 36 15.51 -35.85 25.32
CA SER A 36 14.19 -35.84 25.96
C SER A 36 13.71 -34.43 26.32
N VAL A 37 14.61 -33.57 26.82
CA VAL A 37 14.28 -32.17 27.13
C VAL A 37 13.93 -31.38 25.87
N PHE A 38 14.69 -31.58 24.79
CA PHE A 38 14.38 -30.94 23.50
C PHE A 38 13.04 -31.41 22.93
N SER A 39 12.77 -32.72 23.01
CA SER A 39 11.49 -33.30 22.59
C SER A 39 10.31 -32.67 23.36
N GLU A 40 10.41 -32.59 24.69
CA GLU A 40 9.39 -32.01 25.55
C GLU A 40 9.16 -30.51 25.25
N TYR A 41 10.24 -29.76 25.03
CA TYR A 41 10.14 -28.37 24.59
C TYR A 41 9.38 -28.24 23.27
N THR A 42 9.70 -29.05 22.26
CA THR A 42 9.00 -29.01 20.97
C THR A 42 7.53 -29.35 21.10
N ASP A 43 7.18 -30.31 21.96
CA ASP A 43 5.80 -30.72 22.20
C ASP A 43 5.00 -29.59 22.87
N ASN A 44 5.59 -28.92 23.85
CA ASN A 44 4.99 -27.75 24.49
C ASN A 44 4.77 -26.60 23.50
N VAL A 45 5.73 -26.31 22.63
CA VAL A 45 5.58 -25.27 21.59
C VAL A 45 4.42 -25.61 20.65
N VAL A 46 4.32 -26.86 20.20
CA VAL A 46 3.19 -27.30 19.36
C VAL A 46 1.86 -27.12 20.09
N TYR A 47 1.78 -27.51 21.38
CA TYR A 47 0.58 -27.30 22.17
C TYR A 47 0.20 -25.82 22.31
N PHE A 48 1.16 -24.93 22.59
CA PHE A 48 0.89 -23.49 22.62
C PHE A 48 0.35 -22.96 21.29
N LEU A 49 0.94 -23.37 20.17
CA LEU A 49 0.51 -22.94 18.84
C LEU A 49 -0.92 -23.45 18.52
N VAL A 50 -1.20 -24.72 18.79
CA VAL A 50 -2.55 -25.29 18.62
C VAL A 50 -3.56 -24.57 19.51
N THR A 51 -3.23 -24.31 20.77
CA THR A 51 -4.07 -23.54 21.69
C THR A 51 -4.36 -22.13 21.17
N PHE A 52 -3.36 -21.41 20.66
CA PHE A 52 -3.57 -20.08 20.09
C PHE A 52 -4.48 -20.10 18.87
N PHE A 53 -4.41 -21.14 18.04
CA PHE A 53 -5.34 -21.29 16.92
C PHE A 53 -6.77 -21.56 17.38
N VAL A 54 -6.95 -22.45 18.34
CA VAL A 54 -8.29 -22.67 18.91
C VAL A 54 -8.81 -21.39 19.57
N ALA A 55 -7.94 -20.61 20.22
CA ALA A 55 -8.31 -19.31 20.81
C ALA A 55 -8.75 -18.30 19.74
N ASP A 56 -8.04 -18.20 18.61
CA ASP A 56 -8.39 -17.33 17.48
C ASP A 56 -9.71 -17.76 16.82
N LEU A 57 -9.96 -19.06 16.67
CA LEU A 57 -11.23 -19.59 16.15
C LEU A 57 -12.41 -19.17 17.04
N PHE A 58 -12.30 -19.33 18.37
CA PHE A 58 -13.34 -18.88 19.29
C PHE A 58 -13.53 -17.36 19.26
N LEU A 59 -12.45 -16.59 19.15
CA LEU A 59 -12.53 -15.13 19.03
C LEU A 59 -13.26 -14.70 17.76
N ARG A 60 -13.02 -15.38 16.62
CA ARG A 60 -13.70 -15.12 15.35
C ARG A 60 -15.16 -15.55 15.39
N PHE A 61 -15.47 -16.67 16.04
CA PHE A 61 -16.85 -17.08 16.26
C PHE A 61 -17.62 -16.01 17.06
N TYR A 62 -17.02 -15.51 18.15
CA TYR A 62 -17.59 -14.41 18.93
C TYR A 62 -17.80 -13.16 18.08
N LYS A 63 -16.80 -12.75 17.27
CA LYS A 63 -16.94 -11.63 16.33
C LYS A 63 -18.06 -11.85 15.31
N ALA A 64 -18.21 -13.06 14.77
CA ALA A 64 -19.28 -13.41 13.83
C ALA A 64 -20.67 -13.30 14.49
N LEU A 65 -20.81 -13.77 15.73
CA LEU A 65 -22.05 -13.59 16.50
C LEU A 65 -22.34 -12.11 16.72
N LEU A 66 -21.36 -11.33 17.18
CA LEU A 66 -21.51 -9.90 17.41
C LEU A 66 -21.90 -9.15 16.12
N GLU A 67 -21.27 -9.49 15.00
CA GLU A 67 -21.60 -8.95 13.68
C GLU A 67 -23.06 -9.25 13.29
N ASN A 68 -23.50 -10.48 13.52
CA ASN A 68 -24.85 -10.93 13.18
C ASN A 68 -25.94 -10.22 14.01
N PHE A 69 -25.66 -9.88 15.27
CA PHE A 69 -26.63 -9.19 16.13
C PHE A 69 -26.56 -7.67 16.02
N LYS A 70 -25.36 -7.08 16.09
CA LYS A 70 -25.16 -5.63 16.17
C LYS A 70 -25.16 -4.96 14.80
N TYR A 71 -24.55 -5.60 13.80
CA TYR A 71 -24.31 -5.01 12.48
C TYR A 71 -25.16 -5.66 11.38
N LYS A 72 -26.32 -6.23 11.75
CA LYS A 72 -27.22 -6.94 10.82
C LYS A 72 -27.60 -6.13 9.57
N ASN A 73 -27.68 -4.81 9.69
CA ASN A 73 -28.07 -3.91 8.61
C ASN A 73 -26.93 -3.65 7.59
N HIS A 74 -25.70 -4.06 7.90
CA HIS A 74 -24.55 -3.95 6.98
C HIS A 74 -24.53 -5.06 5.91
N TYR A 75 -25.47 -6.01 5.99
CA TYR A 75 -25.56 -7.18 5.12
C TYR A 75 -26.94 -7.28 4.50
N LEU A 76 -26.96 -7.65 3.22
CA LEU A 76 -28.19 -8.01 2.53
C LEU A 76 -28.86 -9.20 3.25
N PRO A 77 -30.20 -9.17 3.44
CA PRO A 77 -30.90 -10.20 4.21
C PRO A 77 -30.67 -11.62 3.69
N GLU A 78 -30.64 -11.80 2.37
CA GLU A 78 -30.62 -13.11 1.70
C GLU A 78 -29.40 -13.97 2.02
N LYS A 79 -28.22 -13.35 2.20
CA LYS A 79 -26.94 -14.06 2.40
C LYS A 79 -26.20 -13.62 3.66
N ARG A 80 -26.91 -12.99 4.61
CA ARG A 80 -26.30 -12.38 5.80
C ARG A 80 -25.41 -13.35 6.57
N PHE A 81 -25.99 -14.45 7.04
CA PHE A 81 -25.28 -15.41 7.90
C PHE A 81 -24.03 -15.96 7.21
N TRP A 82 -24.18 -16.40 5.96
CA TRP A 82 -23.06 -16.96 5.19
C TRP A 82 -21.96 -15.92 4.92
N THR A 83 -22.33 -14.70 4.56
CA THR A 83 -21.35 -13.62 4.30
C THR A 83 -20.57 -13.27 5.57
N ILE A 84 -21.24 -13.20 6.72
CA ILE A 84 -20.60 -12.95 8.01
C ILE A 84 -19.62 -14.07 8.35
N LEU A 85 -20.04 -15.33 8.20
CA LEU A 85 -19.21 -16.49 8.49
C LEU A 85 -17.99 -16.55 7.56
N CYS A 86 -18.18 -16.35 6.25
CA CYS A 86 -17.07 -16.24 5.31
C CYS A 86 -16.09 -15.12 5.71
N ARG A 87 -16.58 -13.92 6.02
CA ARG A 87 -15.71 -12.80 6.44
C ARG A 87 -14.95 -13.11 7.73
N ALA A 88 -15.60 -13.73 8.71
CA ALA A 88 -14.98 -14.06 9.99
C ALA A 88 -13.84 -15.08 9.84
N TYR A 89 -13.97 -16.04 8.91
CA TYR A 89 -13.01 -17.12 8.70
C TYR A 89 -12.17 -17.00 7.42
N CYS A 90 -12.22 -15.86 6.73
CA CYS A 90 -11.27 -15.55 5.68
C CYS A 90 -9.90 -15.20 6.29
N TYR A 91 -8.98 -16.16 6.23
CA TYR A 91 -7.59 -15.97 6.61
C TYR A 91 -6.76 -15.49 5.42
N ASN A 92 -5.71 -14.71 5.70
CA ASN A 92 -4.72 -14.42 4.67
C ASN A 92 -3.94 -15.72 4.33
N PRO A 93 -3.38 -15.83 3.12
CA PRO A 93 -2.67 -17.04 2.69
C PRO A 93 -1.51 -17.41 3.62
N THR A 94 -0.78 -16.43 4.13
CA THR A 94 0.35 -16.64 5.05
C THR A 94 -0.09 -17.35 6.34
N THR A 95 -1.20 -16.93 6.93
CA THR A 95 -1.77 -17.56 8.13
C THR A 95 -2.22 -18.98 7.84
N LEU A 96 -2.85 -19.24 6.69
CA LEU A 96 -3.22 -20.60 6.29
C LEU A 96 -2.01 -21.52 6.14
N VAL A 97 -0.91 -21.03 5.56
CA VAL A 97 0.35 -21.79 5.45
C VAL A 97 0.92 -22.10 6.84
N ILE A 98 0.95 -21.12 7.74
CA ILE A 98 1.43 -21.33 9.12
C ILE A 98 0.56 -22.38 9.83
N PHE A 99 -0.77 -22.29 9.70
CA PHE A 99 -1.70 -23.26 10.28
C PHE A 99 -1.43 -24.66 9.74
N PHE A 100 -1.28 -24.79 8.43
CA PHE A 100 -0.97 -26.06 7.79
C PHE A 100 0.36 -26.63 8.30
N CYS A 101 1.42 -25.82 8.38
CA CYS A 101 2.72 -26.25 8.91
C CYS A 101 2.62 -26.77 10.35
N VAL A 102 1.90 -26.08 11.23
CA VAL A 102 1.72 -26.51 12.62
C VAL A 102 0.92 -27.82 12.70
N ILE A 103 -0.13 -27.98 11.88
CA ILE A 103 -0.89 -29.24 11.82
C ILE A 103 0.03 -30.38 11.36
N VAL A 104 0.82 -30.18 10.31
CA VAL A 104 1.78 -31.20 9.82
C VAL A 104 2.79 -31.56 10.91
N VAL A 105 3.37 -30.56 11.58
CA VAL A 105 4.31 -30.81 12.70
C VAL A 105 3.63 -31.58 13.83
N ALA A 106 2.41 -31.21 14.22
CA ALA A 106 1.64 -31.91 15.24
C ALA A 106 1.40 -33.38 14.83
N LEU A 107 0.95 -33.64 13.61
CA LEU A 107 0.70 -35.00 13.10
C LEU A 107 1.97 -35.85 13.04
N VAL A 108 3.08 -35.27 12.57
CA VAL A 108 4.39 -35.95 12.56
C VAL A 108 4.81 -36.28 13.98
N ARG A 109 4.71 -35.33 14.91
CA ARG A 109 5.09 -35.55 16.31
C ARG A 109 4.23 -36.61 17.01
N ILE A 110 2.92 -36.66 16.76
CA ILE A 110 2.03 -37.71 17.26
C ILE A 110 2.51 -39.10 16.81
N LYS A 111 2.97 -39.23 15.55
CA LYS A 111 3.48 -40.51 15.04
C LYS A 111 4.80 -40.95 15.70
N PHE A 112 5.67 -40.01 16.07
CA PHE A 112 7.00 -40.30 16.63
C PHE A 112 7.03 -40.34 18.16
N THR A 113 6.02 -39.77 18.83
CA THR A 113 5.95 -39.66 20.29
C THR A 113 4.61 -40.21 20.79
N GLU A 114 4.62 -41.37 21.45
CA GLU A 114 3.40 -42.00 22.01
C GLU A 114 2.67 -41.15 23.06
N ARG A 115 3.28 -40.06 23.54
CA ARG A 115 2.75 -39.16 24.57
C ARG A 115 2.07 -37.90 24.02
N LEU A 116 2.15 -37.64 22.72
CA LEU A 116 1.55 -36.43 22.14
C LEU A 116 0.14 -36.73 21.65
N HIS A 117 -0.83 -35.93 22.09
CA HIS A 117 -2.20 -35.95 21.61
C HIS A 117 -2.46 -34.77 20.67
N LEU A 118 -3.41 -34.89 19.75
CA LEU A 118 -3.77 -33.77 18.86
C LEU A 118 -4.42 -32.62 19.66
N ILE A 119 -5.14 -32.95 20.72
CA ILE A 119 -5.78 -31.99 21.61
C ILE A 119 -4.81 -31.67 22.76
N PRO A 120 -4.43 -30.40 22.95
CA PRO A 120 -3.61 -30.00 24.08
C PRO A 120 -4.24 -30.37 25.43
N PRO A 121 -3.44 -30.72 26.45
CA PRO A 121 -3.93 -30.86 27.81
C PRO A 121 -4.69 -29.61 28.30
N PRO A 122 -5.71 -29.75 29.17
CA PRO A 122 -6.55 -28.63 29.62
C PRO A 122 -5.80 -27.42 30.16
N ILE A 123 -4.63 -27.64 30.77
CA ILE A 123 -3.77 -26.56 31.28
C ILE A 123 -3.37 -25.56 30.19
N PHE A 124 -3.18 -25.99 28.94
CA PHE A 124 -2.82 -25.08 27.86
C PHE A 124 -3.97 -24.14 27.49
N PHE A 125 -5.23 -24.59 27.58
CA PHE A 125 -6.38 -23.73 27.33
C PHE A 125 -6.52 -22.59 28.34
N SER A 126 -5.88 -22.68 29.51
CA SER A 126 -5.79 -21.55 30.45
C SER A 126 -5.04 -20.33 29.89
N TYR A 127 -4.26 -20.48 28.81
CA TYR A 127 -3.58 -19.38 28.13
C TYR A 127 -4.44 -18.68 27.06
N MET A 128 -5.63 -19.18 26.72
CA MET A 128 -6.51 -18.53 25.74
C MET A 128 -6.91 -17.10 26.12
N PRO A 129 -7.28 -16.80 27.40
CA PRO A 129 -7.58 -15.43 27.80
C PRO A 129 -6.40 -14.48 27.61
N LEU A 130 -5.16 -14.94 27.80
CA LEU A 130 -3.97 -14.12 27.56
C LEU A 130 -3.85 -13.75 26.08
N TRP A 131 -4.07 -14.70 25.17
CA TRP A 131 -4.10 -14.43 23.73
C TRP A 131 -5.19 -13.42 23.35
N TRP A 132 -6.39 -13.55 23.93
CA TRP A 132 -7.48 -12.60 23.70
C TRP A 132 -7.14 -11.21 24.24
N LEU A 133 -6.52 -11.10 25.42
CA LEU A 133 -6.07 -9.82 25.96
C LEU A 133 -5.04 -9.15 25.06
N ILE A 134 -4.05 -9.89 24.56
CA ILE A 134 -3.06 -9.37 23.60
C ILE A 134 -3.75 -8.88 22.32
N SER A 135 -4.71 -9.65 21.81
CA SER A 135 -5.48 -9.33 20.61
C SER A 135 -6.37 -8.09 20.80
N LEU A 136 -7.02 -7.98 21.96
CA LEU A 136 -7.91 -6.87 22.33
C LEU A 136 -7.13 -5.58 22.61
N ALA A 137 -5.98 -5.69 23.27
CA ALA A 137 -5.08 -4.58 23.52
C ALA A 137 -4.38 -4.07 22.25
N GLN A 138 -4.53 -4.77 21.11
CA GLN A 138 -3.91 -4.43 19.83
C GLN A 138 -2.40 -4.19 19.96
N MET A 139 -1.71 -4.99 20.75
CA MET A 139 -0.28 -4.77 21.06
C MET A 139 0.63 -4.79 19.82
N GLY A 140 0.17 -5.40 18.72
CA GLY A 140 0.88 -5.42 17.45
C GLY A 140 0.56 -4.24 16.51
N HIS A 141 -0.37 -3.36 16.87
CA HIS A 141 -0.76 -2.22 16.05
C HIS A 141 0.03 -0.97 16.42
N SER A 142 0.57 -0.30 15.42
CA SER A 142 1.34 0.94 15.54
C SER A 142 1.06 1.87 14.36
N THR A 143 1.58 3.10 14.42
CA THR A 143 1.45 4.05 13.32
C THR A 143 2.13 3.57 12.03
N ILE A 144 3.12 2.67 12.12
CA ILE A 144 3.74 2.08 10.93
C ILE A 144 2.77 1.15 10.20
N ASP A 145 1.87 0.47 10.91
CA ASP A 145 0.87 -0.42 10.31
C ASP A 145 -0.14 0.37 9.50
N ASN A 146 -0.53 1.56 9.97
CA ASN A 146 -1.34 2.50 9.20
C ASN A 146 -0.64 2.93 7.90
N ALA A 147 0.64 3.27 7.98
CA ALA A 147 1.43 3.63 6.79
C ALA A 147 1.55 2.45 5.82
N MET A 148 1.81 1.23 6.32
CA MET A 148 1.85 0.01 5.49
C MET A 148 0.50 -0.29 4.84
N PHE A 149 -0.60 -0.10 5.57
CA PHE A 149 -1.96 -0.23 5.05
C PHE A 149 -2.16 0.74 3.88
N ILE A 150 -1.96 2.05 4.07
CA ILE A 150 -2.12 3.07 3.02
C ILE A 150 -1.25 2.77 1.78
N ARG A 151 -0.03 2.27 1.97
CA ARG A 151 0.86 1.90 0.86
C ARG A 151 0.36 0.69 0.08
N GLY A 152 -0.40 -0.20 0.71
CA GLY A 152 -0.97 -1.41 0.12
C GLY A 152 -1.93 -1.15 -1.05
N ASN A 153 -2.16 -2.16 -1.88
CA ASN A 153 -3.03 -2.07 -3.07
C ASN A 153 -4.40 -2.72 -2.81
N HIS A 154 -5.08 -2.32 -1.74
CA HIS A 154 -6.39 -2.86 -1.39
C HIS A 154 -7.56 -1.95 -1.80
N GLY A 155 -7.30 -0.68 -2.13
CA GLY A 155 -8.32 0.28 -2.59
C GLY A 155 -9.30 0.74 -1.51
N LEU A 156 -9.06 0.39 -0.25
CA LEU A 156 -9.90 0.77 0.91
C LEU A 156 -9.36 2.02 1.63
N ASP A 157 -8.21 2.53 1.21
CA ASP A 157 -7.64 3.75 1.76
C ASP A 157 -8.23 5.00 1.09
N SER A 158 -8.17 6.13 1.81
CA SER A 158 -8.70 7.41 1.34
C SER A 158 -8.00 7.88 0.06
N ALA A 159 -6.69 7.65 -0.06
CA ALA A 159 -5.91 8.15 -1.20
C ALA A 159 -6.29 7.45 -2.50
N SER A 160 -6.39 6.12 -2.49
CA SER A 160 -6.82 5.33 -3.65
C SER A 160 -8.25 5.69 -4.06
N SER A 161 -9.15 5.88 -3.08
CA SER A 161 -10.54 6.28 -3.32
C SER A 161 -10.64 7.68 -3.96
N MET A 162 -9.89 8.66 -3.45
CA MET A 162 -9.84 10.02 -4.01
C MET A 162 -9.33 10.02 -5.46
N ALA A 163 -8.25 9.30 -5.73
CA ALA A 163 -7.69 9.21 -7.08
C ALA A 163 -8.64 8.49 -8.06
N ALA A 164 -9.25 7.37 -7.63
CA ALA A 164 -10.23 6.65 -8.46
C ALA A 164 -11.47 7.51 -8.77
N ASN A 165 -11.99 8.24 -7.79
CA ASN A 165 -13.14 9.12 -7.97
C ASN A 165 -12.82 10.29 -8.92
N PHE A 166 -11.62 10.87 -8.82
CA PHE A 166 -11.20 11.93 -9.73
C PHE A 166 -11.02 11.42 -11.15
N PHE A 167 -10.40 10.24 -11.30
CA PHE A 167 -10.20 9.63 -12.61
C PHE A 167 -11.52 9.23 -13.29
N HIS A 168 -12.36 8.42 -12.62
CA HIS A 168 -13.60 7.92 -13.20
C HIS A 168 -14.76 8.93 -13.19
N GLY A 169 -14.73 9.88 -12.25
CA GLY A 169 -15.76 10.90 -12.10
C GLY A 169 -15.54 12.14 -12.96
N TYR A 170 -14.32 12.33 -13.48
CA TYR A 170 -13.95 13.52 -14.24
C TYR A 170 -13.00 13.19 -15.40
N LEU A 171 -11.74 12.82 -15.13
CA LEU A 171 -10.69 12.78 -16.17
C LEU A 171 -11.04 11.87 -17.36
N LYS A 172 -11.47 10.64 -17.09
CA LYS A 172 -11.82 9.67 -18.14
C LYS A 172 -13.02 10.13 -19.01
N LEU A 173 -13.84 11.03 -18.48
CA LEU A 173 -15.08 11.46 -19.13
C LEU A 173 -14.87 12.71 -19.99
N THR A 174 -14.06 13.65 -19.51
CA THR A 174 -13.98 15.01 -20.07
C THR A 174 -12.75 15.25 -20.94
N ILE A 175 -11.74 14.41 -20.80
CA ILE A 175 -10.44 14.61 -21.43
C ILE A 175 -10.33 13.89 -22.79
N PRO A 176 -10.65 12.59 -22.91
CA PRO A 176 -10.57 11.90 -24.19
C PRO A 176 -11.70 12.33 -25.14
N ALA A 177 -11.45 12.19 -26.44
CA ALA A 177 -12.51 12.29 -27.44
C ALA A 177 -13.41 11.04 -27.36
N HIS A 178 -14.72 11.26 -27.39
CA HIS A 178 -15.74 10.21 -27.43
C HIS A 178 -16.66 10.47 -28.62
N THR A 179 -17.46 9.47 -29.03
CA THR A 179 -18.34 9.57 -30.21
C THR A 179 -19.23 10.83 -30.23
N ASN A 180 -19.60 11.34 -29.05
CA ASN A 180 -20.51 12.47 -28.89
C ASN A 180 -19.85 13.71 -28.25
N ASN A 181 -18.53 13.70 -28.02
CA ASN A 181 -17.86 14.80 -27.33
C ASN A 181 -16.41 15.01 -27.78
N THR A 182 -16.01 16.27 -27.90
CA THR A 182 -14.66 16.64 -28.32
C THR A 182 -13.65 16.42 -27.19
N GLY A 183 -12.50 15.86 -27.55
CA GLY A 183 -11.40 15.66 -26.61
C GLY A 183 -10.69 16.98 -26.28
N ILE A 184 -9.77 16.95 -25.30
CA ILE A 184 -9.01 18.14 -24.92
C ILE A 184 -8.11 18.63 -26.06
N ARG A 185 -7.47 17.73 -26.81
CA ARG A 185 -6.67 18.07 -27.99
C ARG A 185 -7.49 18.84 -29.02
N ASP A 186 -8.69 18.37 -29.34
CA ASP A 186 -9.57 19.04 -30.31
C ASP A 186 -9.98 20.42 -29.82
N ARG A 187 -10.32 20.55 -28.54
CA ARG A 187 -10.69 21.84 -27.93
C ARG A 187 -9.51 22.82 -27.92
N ILE A 188 -8.29 22.34 -27.67
CA ILE A 188 -7.07 23.16 -27.77
C ILE A 188 -6.80 23.57 -29.21
N ASN A 189 -6.87 22.64 -30.17
CA ASN A 189 -6.67 22.94 -31.60
C ASN A 189 -7.65 24.00 -32.10
N PHE A 190 -8.93 23.86 -31.72
CA PHE A 190 -9.95 24.86 -32.05
C PHE A 190 -9.64 26.21 -31.40
N TYR A 191 -9.16 26.23 -30.15
CA TYR A 191 -8.76 27.46 -29.46
C TYR A 191 -7.59 28.16 -30.16
N GLU A 192 -6.54 27.42 -30.54
CA GLU A 192 -5.39 27.94 -31.29
C GLU A 192 -5.81 28.57 -32.62
N GLN A 193 -6.69 27.89 -33.37
CA GLN A 193 -7.18 28.38 -34.67
C GLN A 193 -8.06 29.62 -34.52
N SER A 194 -8.95 29.64 -33.54
CA SER A 194 -9.90 30.76 -33.33
C SER A 194 -9.23 32.02 -32.78
N HIS A 195 -8.19 31.87 -31.96
CA HIS A 195 -7.51 33.00 -31.31
C HIS A 195 -6.15 33.35 -31.96
N GLY A 196 -5.65 32.53 -32.88
CA GLY A 196 -4.33 32.72 -33.48
C GLY A 196 -3.17 32.54 -32.49
N VAL A 197 -3.34 31.69 -31.47
CA VAL A 197 -2.35 31.47 -30.39
C VAL A 197 -1.68 30.10 -30.52
N GLN A 198 -0.70 29.81 -29.66
CA GLN A 198 -0.08 28.48 -29.57
C GLN A 198 -0.01 27.98 -28.13
N PHE A 199 -0.29 26.70 -27.93
CA PHE A 199 -0.13 25.99 -26.68
C PHE A 199 1.25 25.35 -26.58
N ALA A 200 1.82 25.32 -25.39
CA ALA A 200 3.09 24.62 -25.13
C ALA A 200 2.95 23.11 -25.32
N ILE A 201 1.80 22.58 -24.93
CA ILE A 201 1.39 21.18 -25.10
C ILE A 201 -0.12 21.09 -25.36
N HIS A 202 -0.53 20.11 -26.15
CA HIS A 202 -1.93 19.75 -26.37
C HIS A 202 -2.40 18.72 -25.34
N ARG A 203 -2.28 19.06 -24.05
CA ARG A 203 -2.67 18.23 -22.90
C ARG A 203 -3.23 19.10 -21.78
N LEU A 204 -4.01 18.50 -20.88
CA LEU A 204 -4.34 19.11 -19.60
C LEU A 204 -3.18 18.99 -18.63
N VAL A 205 -2.70 20.11 -18.09
CA VAL A 205 -1.71 20.11 -17.00
C VAL A 205 -2.44 20.06 -15.67
N ILE A 206 -2.16 19.02 -14.87
CA ILE A 206 -2.74 18.85 -13.53
C ILE A 206 -1.63 18.99 -12.49
N LEU A 207 -1.79 19.95 -11.58
CA LEU A 207 -0.83 20.20 -10.50
C LEU A 207 -1.21 19.47 -9.21
N VAL A 208 -0.21 18.85 -8.60
CA VAL A 208 -0.31 18.23 -7.27
C VAL A 208 0.73 18.87 -6.34
N PRO A 209 0.30 19.71 -5.35
CA PRO A 209 1.22 20.36 -4.42
C PRO A 209 1.75 19.41 -3.35
N SER A 210 2.98 19.65 -2.90
CA SER A 210 3.60 18.92 -1.80
C SER A 210 2.96 19.17 -0.42
N LYS A 211 2.34 20.34 -0.22
CA LYS A 211 1.69 20.77 1.04
C LYS A 211 0.15 20.74 0.99
N LEU A 212 -0.44 19.96 0.09
CA LEU A 212 -1.90 19.76 -0.06
C LEU A 212 -2.72 20.99 -0.47
N PHE A 213 -2.23 22.20 -0.25
CA PHE A 213 -2.95 23.42 -0.55
C PHE A 213 -2.69 23.87 -1.98
N ILE A 214 -3.77 24.14 -2.70
CA ILE A 214 -3.74 24.78 -4.02
C ILE A 214 -4.70 25.97 -4.01
N LYS A 215 -4.24 27.12 -4.49
CA LYS A 215 -5.09 28.31 -4.61
C LYS A 215 -6.17 28.07 -5.66
N SER A 216 -7.32 28.71 -5.48
CA SER A 216 -8.41 28.72 -6.48
C SER A 216 -8.05 29.46 -7.78
N LYS A 217 -7.03 30.32 -7.73
CA LYS A 217 -6.47 31.02 -8.90
C LYS A 217 -4.95 30.97 -8.86
N PHE A 218 -4.34 30.66 -9.99
CA PHE A 218 -2.88 30.71 -10.17
C PHE A 218 -2.43 32.14 -10.44
N GLU A 219 -2.10 32.86 -9.38
CA GLU A 219 -1.50 34.20 -9.44
C GLU A 219 0.02 34.07 -9.50
N SER A 220 0.63 34.54 -10.60
CA SER A 220 2.07 34.56 -10.78
C SER A 220 2.48 35.68 -11.77
N PRO A 221 3.64 36.32 -11.58
CA PRO A 221 4.22 37.24 -12.58
C PRO A 221 4.55 36.59 -13.93
N TYR A 222 4.54 35.25 -14.00
CA TYR A 222 4.80 34.48 -15.21
C TYR A 222 3.54 34.03 -15.93
N LEU A 223 2.36 34.12 -15.28
CA LEU A 223 1.10 33.61 -15.81
C LEU A 223 0.02 34.69 -15.85
N GLU A 224 -0.84 34.58 -16.85
CA GLU A 224 -2.02 35.39 -17.00
C GLU A 224 -3.20 34.49 -17.38
N LYS A 225 -4.33 34.63 -16.70
CA LYS A 225 -5.53 33.85 -17.01
C LYS A 225 -6.11 34.35 -18.35
N ALA A 226 -6.33 33.42 -19.27
CA ALA A 226 -6.96 33.67 -20.57
C ALA A 226 -8.42 33.17 -20.57
N GLU A 227 -9.10 33.30 -21.70
CA GLU A 227 -10.42 32.71 -21.88
C GLU A 227 -10.33 31.17 -21.79
N PRO A 228 -11.26 30.51 -21.10
CA PRO A 228 -11.23 29.06 -20.91
C PRO A 228 -11.51 28.30 -22.21
N LEU A 229 -11.20 27.00 -22.23
CA LEU A 229 -11.60 26.11 -23.33
C LEU A 229 -13.13 26.02 -23.41
N SER A 230 -13.63 25.60 -24.58
CA SER A 230 -15.04 25.32 -24.78
C SER A 230 -15.55 24.27 -23.79
N GLU A 231 -16.77 24.49 -23.29
CA GLU A 231 -17.38 23.59 -22.32
C GLU A 231 -17.80 22.27 -22.95
N VAL A 232 -17.64 21.20 -22.18
CA VAL A 232 -18.16 19.86 -22.46
C VAL A 232 -19.34 19.65 -21.54
N ARG A 233 -20.51 19.28 -22.06
CA ARG A 233 -21.68 18.97 -21.22
C ARG A 233 -22.01 17.49 -21.27
N LEU A 234 -22.10 16.85 -20.10
CA LEU A 234 -22.39 15.42 -19.98
C LEU A 234 -23.52 15.16 -18.98
N ASN A 235 -24.41 14.23 -19.30
CA ASN A 235 -25.39 13.74 -18.34
C ASN A 235 -24.72 12.81 -17.32
N ARG A 236 -24.79 13.16 -16.04
CA ARG A 236 -24.20 12.41 -14.93
C ARG A 236 -25.19 12.35 -13.78
N ALA A 237 -25.61 11.12 -13.45
CA ALA A 237 -26.58 10.86 -12.40
C ALA A 237 -27.87 11.70 -12.53
N GLY A 238 -28.39 11.80 -13.76
CA GLY A 238 -29.63 12.52 -14.05
C GLY A 238 -29.49 14.03 -14.25
N VAL A 239 -28.27 14.58 -14.15
CA VAL A 239 -28.02 16.03 -14.32
C VAL A 239 -27.07 16.27 -15.47
N TYR A 240 -27.41 17.23 -16.34
CA TYR A 240 -26.53 17.68 -17.41
C TYR A 240 -25.50 18.67 -16.86
N ARG A 241 -24.24 18.24 -16.71
CA ARG A 241 -23.18 18.98 -16.03
C ARG A 241 -22.21 19.60 -17.05
N PRO A 242 -21.90 20.90 -16.95
CA PRO A 242 -20.84 21.53 -17.72
C PRO A 242 -19.46 21.24 -17.09
N TYR A 243 -18.50 20.95 -17.94
CA TYR A 243 -17.09 20.75 -17.60
C TYR A 243 -16.26 21.69 -18.45
N GLN A 244 -15.42 22.49 -17.80
CA GLN A 244 -14.62 23.52 -18.44
C GLN A 244 -13.21 23.52 -17.85
N ASN A 245 -12.23 23.76 -18.71
CA ASN A 245 -10.82 23.81 -18.34
C ASN A 245 -10.31 25.24 -18.54
N ASP A 246 -9.65 25.79 -17.52
CA ASP A 246 -9.04 27.10 -17.59
C ASP A 246 -7.78 27.07 -18.48
N VAL A 247 -7.50 28.21 -19.12
CA VAL A 247 -6.32 28.44 -19.95
C VAL A 247 -5.49 29.58 -19.36
N TYR A 248 -4.18 29.42 -19.39
CA TYR A 248 -3.24 30.43 -18.94
C TYR A 248 -2.20 30.72 -20.02
N ARG A 249 -1.83 32.00 -20.17
CA ARG A 249 -0.77 32.48 -21.04
C ARG A 249 0.50 32.74 -20.23
N PHE A 250 1.66 32.32 -20.74
CA PHE A 250 2.94 32.78 -20.22
C PHE A 250 3.18 34.25 -20.54
N ARG A 251 3.53 35.05 -19.55
CA ARG A 251 3.85 36.48 -19.72
C ARG A 251 5.21 36.73 -20.35
N MET A 252 6.06 35.70 -20.39
CA MET A 252 7.37 35.74 -21.03
C MET A 252 7.35 34.89 -22.31
N PRO A 253 7.97 35.36 -23.40
CA PRO A 253 8.07 34.58 -24.63
C PRO A 253 9.14 33.49 -24.48
N ILE A 254 8.93 32.36 -25.14
CA ILE A 254 9.91 31.28 -25.32
C ILE A 254 10.27 31.27 -26.81
N ASN A 255 11.54 31.50 -27.15
CA ASN A 255 11.98 31.63 -28.54
C ASN A 255 11.12 32.62 -29.37
N ASN A 256 10.96 33.84 -28.84
CA ASN A 256 10.17 34.93 -29.42
C ASN A 256 8.66 34.66 -29.64
N ARG A 257 8.09 33.64 -28.98
CA ARG A 257 6.65 33.35 -29.05
C ARG A 257 6.02 33.18 -27.68
N PHE A 258 4.81 33.69 -27.51
CA PHE A 258 4.00 33.46 -26.30
C PHE A 258 3.26 32.13 -26.42
N TYR A 259 3.29 31.37 -25.33
CA TYR A 259 2.63 30.06 -25.25
C TYR A 259 1.53 30.04 -24.19
N TYR A 260 0.54 29.20 -24.43
CA TYR A 260 -0.61 28.95 -23.59
C TYR A 260 -0.56 27.52 -23.03
N ILE A 261 -1.24 27.30 -21.92
CA ILE A 261 -1.42 25.98 -21.31
C ILE A 261 -2.83 25.84 -20.77
N SER A 262 -3.42 24.65 -20.86
CA SER A 262 -4.60 24.31 -20.06
C SER A 262 -4.13 23.77 -18.72
N LEU A 263 -4.59 24.39 -17.62
CA LEU A 263 -4.01 24.19 -16.30
C LEU A 263 -5.10 24.08 -15.24
N GLU A 264 -4.99 23.07 -14.38
CA GLU A 264 -5.81 22.92 -13.18
C GLU A 264 -5.03 22.34 -12.01
N GLY A 265 -5.58 22.50 -10.80
CA GLY A 265 -5.12 21.80 -9.61
C GLY A 265 -5.89 20.51 -9.40
N ALA A 266 -5.24 19.49 -8.84
CA ALA A 266 -5.94 18.27 -8.42
C ALA A 266 -6.92 18.57 -7.28
N THR A 267 -8.19 18.80 -7.62
CA THR A 267 -9.26 19.18 -6.68
C THR A 267 -9.36 18.27 -5.44
N PRO A 268 -9.22 16.93 -5.54
CA PRO A 268 -9.27 16.07 -4.34
C PRO A 268 -8.22 16.42 -3.28
N ILE A 269 -7.07 16.97 -3.69
CA ILE A 269 -6.03 17.39 -2.76
C ILE A 269 -6.42 18.65 -1.99
N LEU A 270 -7.15 19.58 -2.63
CA LEU A 270 -7.76 20.71 -1.94
C LEU A 270 -8.83 20.25 -0.93
N THR A 271 -9.71 19.34 -1.35
CA THR A 271 -10.73 18.75 -0.45
C THR A 271 -10.09 18.01 0.73
N PHE A 272 -8.96 17.34 0.49
CA PHE A 272 -8.21 16.69 1.57
C PHE A 272 -7.57 17.71 2.53
N PHE A 273 -7.05 18.82 2.02
CA PHE A 273 -6.60 19.93 2.85
C PHE A 273 -7.74 20.50 3.69
N GLU A 274 -8.93 20.71 3.12
CA GLU A 274 -10.11 21.17 3.87
C GLU A 274 -10.53 20.17 4.95
N THR A 275 -10.48 18.87 4.65
CA THR A 275 -10.76 17.77 5.60
C THR A 275 -9.83 17.83 6.82
N LEU A 276 -8.55 18.15 6.61
CA LEU A 276 -7.55 18.32 7.67
C LEU A 276 -7.74 19.58 8.51
N ASN A 277 -8.43 20.59 7.97
CA ASN A 277 -8.67 21.86 8.64
C ASN A 277 -10.07 21.97 9.27
N PHE A 278 -10.94 20.98 9.05
CA PHE A 278 -12.28 20.95 9.62
C PHE A 278 -12.34 20.01 10.84
N PRO A 279 -12.65 20.50 12.06
CA PRO A 279 -12.58 19.70 13.29
C PRO A 279 -13.41 18.42 13.28
N ALA A 280 -14.57 18.41 12.61
CA ALA A 280 -15.44 17.23 12.61
C ALA A 280 -14.89 16.06 11.76
N THR A 281 -13.99 16.35 10.82
CA THR A 281 -13.38 15.35 9.93
C THR A 281 -11.91 15.11 10.24
N LYS A 282 -11.25 16.02 10.97
CA LYS A 282 -9.86 15.88 11.38
C LYS A 282 -9.73 14.78 12.43
N THR A 283 -8.98 13.73 12.09
CA THR A 283 -8.53 12.72 13.05
C THR A 283 -7.02 12.78 13.19
N ARG A 284 -6.50 12.36 14.36
CA ARG A 284 -5.06 12.29 14.61
C ARG A 284 -4.36 11.40 13.56
N GLN A 285 -4.98 10.29 13.21
CA GLN A 285 -4.44 9.33 12.23
C GLN A 285 -4.29 9.97 10.85
N ILE A 286 -5.29 10.72 10.39
CA ILE A 286 -5.22 11.40 9.09
C ILE A 286 -4.17 12.52 9.09
N ASP A 287 -4.07 13.28 10.19
CA ASP A 287 -3.09 14.36 10.36
C ASP A 287 -1.63 13.84 10.33
N GLU A 288 -1.37 12.74 11.05
CA GLU A 288 -0.06 12.06 11.05
C GLU A 288 0.26 11.43 9.69
N MET A 289 -0.73 10.84 9.01
CA MET A 289 -0.55 10.10 7.75
C MET A 289 -0.71 10.96 6.49
N GLN A 290 -0.89 12.27 6.61
CA GLN A 290 -1.19 13.16 5.48
C GLN A 290 -0.20 13.03 4.31
N ARG A 291 1.09 12.80 4.61
CA ARG A 291 2.14 12.64 3.59
C ARG A 291 2.01 11.31 2.86
N GLU A 292 1.72 10.23 3.58
CA GLU A 292 1.48 8.91 2.98
C GLU A 292 0.26 8.94 2.06
N ILE A 293 -0.81 9.59 2.50
CA ILE A 293 -2.05 9.77 1.73
C ILE A 293 -1.77 10.56 0.44
N LEU A 294 -1.06 11.68 0.52
CA LEU A 294 -0.69 12.48 -0.66
C LEU A 294 0.12 11.68 -1.68
N LEU A 295 1.18 11.01 -1.22
CA LEU A 295 2.07 10.27 -2.12
C LEU A 295 1.38 9.07 -2.74
N LYS A 296 0.52 8.37 -1.98
CA LYS A 296 -0.32 7.30 -2.49
C LYS A 296 -1.32 7.81 -3.52
N PHE A 297 -1.97 8.95 -3.27
CA PHE A 297 -2.90 9.58 -4.21
C PHE A 297 -2.20 9.87 -5.53
N TYR A 298 -1.05 10.56 -5.47
CA TYR A 298 -0.29 10.91 -6.66
C TYR A 298 0.14 9.67 -7.44
N LYS A 299 0.72 8.67 -6.75
CA LYS A 299 1.18 7.42 -7.39
C LYS A 299 0.02 6.67 -8.04
N TYR A 300 -1.11 6.57 -7.36
CA TYR A 300 -2.27 5.82 -7.85
C TYR A 300 -2.97 6.55 -9.00
N LEU A 301 -3.15 7.87 -8.90
CA LEU A 301 -3.68 8.68 -10.00
C LEU A 301 -2.78 8.61 -11.23
N ARG A 302 -1.45 8.70 -11.04
CA ARG A 302 -0.47 8.51 -12.10
C ARG A 302 -0.65 7.15 -12.79
N GLN A 303 -0.78 6.08 -12.01
CA GLN A 303 -1.03 4.74 -12.54
C GLN A 303 -2.33 4.68 -13.35
N LEU A 304 -3.42 5.28 -12.87
CA LEU A 304 -4.70 5.29 -13.58
C LEU A 304 -4.62 6.03 -14.92
N ILE A 305 -3.97 7.19 -14.93
CA ILE A 305 -3.81 8.03 -16.15
C ILE A 305 -2.96 7.31 -17.19
N TYR A 306 -1.78 6.84 -16.81
CA TYR A 306 -0.80 6.31 -17.78
C TYR A 306 -1.03 4.83 -18.14
N ASN A 307 -1.88 4.10 -17.40
CA ASN A 307 -2.30 2.75 -17.81
C ASN A 307 -3.60 2.74 -18.63
N CYS A 308 -4.22 3.90 -18.87
CA CYS A 308 -5.42 4.02 -19.66
C CYS A 308 -5.09 4.71 -21.00
N PRO A 309 -5.18 3.99 -22.14
CA PRO A 309 -4.80 4.53 -23.45
C PRO A 309 -5.51 5.85 -23.78
N ASP A 310 -6.78 5.97 -23.39
CA ASP A 310 -7.61 7.15 -23.64
C ASP A 310 -7.08 8.43 -22.97
N THR A 311 -6.29 8.31 -21.90
CA THR A 311 -5.82 9.45 -21.08
C THR A 311 -4.30 9.63 -21.03
N GLU A 312 -3.53 8.60 -21.40
CA GLU A 312 -2.06 8.56 -21.24
C GLU A 312 -1.36 9.74 -21.89
N GLU A 313 -1.80 10.13 -23.09
CA GLU A 313 -1.16 11.21 -23.84
C GLU A 313 -1.92 12.55 -23.81
N GLU A 314 -3.02 12.60 -23.06
CA GLU A 314 -3.91 13.76 -22.99
C GLU A 314 -3.70 14.59 -21.70
N ILE A 315 -2.96 14.05 -20.73
CA ILE A 315 -2.75 14.64 -19.41
C ILE A 315 -1.26 14.70 -19.08
N GLU A 316 -0.83 15.86 -18.57
CA GLU A 316 0.50 16.06 -17.98
C GLU A 316 0.35 16.27 -16.47
N LEU A 317 0.70 15.25 -15.68
CA LEU A 317 0.58 15.27 -14.22
C LEU A 317 1.89 15.74 -13.57
N ILE A 318 1.87 16.89 -12.90
CA ILE A 318 3.06 17.51 -12.29
C ILE A 318 2.92 17.54 -10.76
N PHE A 319 3.77 16.77 -10.08
CA PHE A 319 3.98 16.90 -8.64
C PHE A 319 5.06 17.94 -8.37
N TYR A 320 4.76 18.97 -7.58
CA TYR A 320 5.71 20.05 -7.30
C TYR A 320 5.89 20.30 -5.81
N ASN A 321 7.09 20.76 -5.45
CA ASN A 321 7.39 21.21 -4.10
C ASN A 321 7.02 22.69 -3.97
N ASP A 322 6.34 23.03 -2.88
CA ASP A 322 5.95 24.41 -2.59
C ASP A 322 7.14 25.32 -2.23
N PHE A 323 8.33 24.72 -2.07
CA PHE A 323 9.56 25.40 -1.71
C PHE A 323 10.70 24.96 -2.63
N LYS A 324 11.54 25.92 -3.00
CA LYS A 324 12.82 25.71 -3.66
C LYS A 324 13.83 25.08 -2.69
N PRO A 325 14.95 24.48 -3.17
CA PRO A 325 15.99 23.91 -2.30
C PRO A 325 16.59 24.91 -1.31
N ASN A 326 16.55 26.21 -1.63
CA ASN A 326 17.01 27.30 -0.76
C ASN A 326 16.00 27.70 0.33
N GLY A 327 14.81 27.05 0.39
CA GLY A 327 13.76 27.32 1.37
C GLY A 327 12.80 28.44 0.99
N GLU A 328 12.98 29.11 -0.16
CA GLU A 328 12.04 30.11 -0.64
C GLU A 328 10.76 29.47 -1.21
N LYS A 329 9.64 30.19 -1.13
CA LYS A 329 8.38 29.73 -1.74
C LYS A 329 8.55 29.63 -3.25
N GLN A 330 8.17 28.47 -3.81
CA GLN A 330 8.18 28.24 -5.24
C GLN A 330 7.03 29.01 -5.89
N ASP A 331 7.34 29.86 -6.87
CA ASP A 331 6.34 30.42 -7.77
C ASP A 331 5.94 29.34 -8.80
N ILE A 332 4.62 29.08 -8.90
CA ILE A 332 4.08 28.03 -9.77
C ILE A 332 4.27 28.41 -11.25
N GLY A 333 4.12 29.69 -11.59
CA GLY A 333 4.28 30.15 -12.97
C GLY A 333 5.74 30.09 -13.43
N GLU A 334 6.69 30.45 -12.57
CA GLU A 334 8.13 30.28 -12.83
C GLU A 334 8.48 28.80 -13.05
N MET A 335 7.97 27.92 -12.18
CA MET A 335 8.18 26.47 -12.29
C MET A 335 7.64 25.91 -13.61
N LEU A 336 6.41 26.31 -13.99
CA LEU A 336 5.79 25.90 -15.24
C LEU A 336 6.54 26.48 -16.45
N PHE A 337 6.94 27.74 -16.40
CA PHE A 337 7.70 28.37 -17.47
C PHE A 337 9.00 27.60 -17.74
N ASN A 338 9.80 27.35 -16.70
CA ASN A 338 11.05 26.61 -16.81
C ASN A 338 10.84 25.15 -17.29
N HIS A 339 9.74 24.52 -16.89
CA HIS A 339 9.38 23.18 -17.35
C HIS A 339 9.06 23.19 -18.85
N PHE A 340 8.18 24.08 -19.30
CA PHE A 340 7.71 24.11 -20.68
C PHE A 340 8.71 24.71 -21.65
N GLU A 341 9.58 25.62 -21.23
CA GLU A 341 10.71 26.08 -22.02
C GLU A 341 11.58 24.91 -22.47
N LYS A 342 11.94 24.01 -21.54
CA LYS A 342 12.72 22.79 -21.86
C LYS A 342 11.97 21.86 -22.82
N VAL A 343 10.67 21.67 -22.61
CA VAL A 343 9.84 20.81 -23.48
C VAL A 343 9.75 21.39 -24.90
N ILE A 344 9.60 22.70 -25.04
CA ILE A 344 9.51 23.37 -26.34
C ILE A 344 10.86 23.32 -27.07
N LEU A 345 11.96 23.68 -26.39
CA LEU A 345 13.30 23.70 -26.99
C LEU A 345 13.76 22.30 -27.41
N SER A 346 13.41 21.26 -26.65
CA SER A 346 13.69 19.86 -27.03
C SER A 346 12.89 19.42 -28.27
N LYS A 347 11.63 19.81 -28.40
CA LYS A 347 10.84 19.54 -29.63
C LYS A 347 11.40 20.26 -30.85
N LEU A 348 11.84 21.51 -30.70
CA LEU A 348 12.41 22.28 -31.80
C LEU A 348 13.71 21.66 -32.31
N SER A 349 14.63 21.28 -31.41
CA SER A 349 15.89 20.62 -31.78
C SER A 349 15.71 19.24 -32.43
N ALA A 350 14.71 18.47 -31.99
CA ALA A 350 14.36 17.18 -32.60
C ALA A 350 13.77 17.30 -34.01
N ASN A 351 13.11 18.42 -34.32
CA ASN A 351 12.58 18.66 -35.66
C ASN A 351 13.68 19.11 -36.63
N THR A 352 14.68 19.87 -36.19
CA THR A 352 15.80 20.28 -37.04
C THR A 352 16.67 19.09 -37.49
N THR A 353 16.85 18.08 -36.63
CA THR A 353 17.66 16.88 -36.91
C THR A 353 16.97 15.82 -37.79
N LYS A 354 15.70 16.00 -38.15
CA LYS A 354 14.97 15.13 -39.08
C LYS A 354 14.91 15.68 -40.52
N ILE A 355 15.40 16.90 -40.72
CA ILE A 355 15.36 17.60 -42.01
C ILE A 355 16.74 17.56 -42.71
N ASP A 356 17.78 17.12 -41.99
CA ASP A 356 19.08 16.71 -42.51
C ASP A 356 19.13 15.18 -42.69
#